data_AF-A0A537KJ40-F1
#
_entry.id   AF-A0A537KJ40-F1
#
_cell.length_a   1.000
_cell.length_b   1.000
_cell.length_c   1.000
_cell.angle_alpha   90.00
_cell.angle_beta   90.00
_cell.angle_gamma   90.00
#
_symmetry.space_group_name_H-M   'P 1'
#
loop_
_entity.id
_entity.type
_entity.pdbx_description
1 polymer ?
#
loop_
_entity_poly.entity_id
_entity_poly.type
_entity_poly.pdbx_seq_one_letter_code
_entity_poly.pdbx_strand_id
1 'polypeptide(L)'
;MKKIIVLMLAMITLVAAHAQKERLPEQQRDHRDKMMAEKLNLSNEQKQKAKALNEDYRKKMDELRKKDDILVKDWRNQMMELNQKHREDMQNLLTKEQKAQMEKMKLDRKKIEEIDANARMEKMKVQLDLNNDQMEKMKKQNSEMHEKMKAIHEDKSQDMMKKREGMKILMQKNKENMRSILNEEQYKKMQEMRKTMPRKRRVLS
;
A
#
# COMPACT_ATOMS: atom_id res chain seq x y z
N MET A 1 -67.39 -11.10 -34.33
CA MET A 1 -66.10 -11.74 -34.65
C MET A 1 -65.10 -11.40 -33.55
N LYS A 2 -64.95 -12.26 -32.54
CA LYS A 2 -63.74 -13.07 -32.28
C LYS A 2 -62.42 -12.34 -32.53
N LYS A 3 -61.78 -11.88 -31.44
CA LYS A 3 -60.44 -12.29 -30.97
C LYS A 3 -60.21 -11.75 -29.55
N ILE A 4 -60.48 -12.61 -28.57
CA ILE A 4 -59.93 -12.59 -27.21
C ILE A 4 -58.56 -13.29 -27.30
N ILE A 5 -57.63 -12.95 -26.37
CA ILE A 5 -56.42 -13.67 -25.88
C ILE A 5 -55.25 -12.65 -25.81
N VAL A 6 -54.51 -12.43 -24.70
CA VAL A 6 -54.58 -12.95 -23.33
C VAL A 6 -53.48 -12.26 -22.47
N LEU A 7 -53.73 -12.25 -21.16
CA LEU A 7 -52.81 -12.22 -20.00
C LEU A 7 -51.92 -11.02 -19.68
N MET A 8 -52.34 -10.38 -18.58
CA MET A 8 -51.52 -9.81 -17.51
C MET A 8 -50.27 -10.64 -17.17
N LEU A 9 -49.15 -9.95 -16.96
CA LEU A 9 -48.08 -10.39 -16.06
C LEU A 9 -47.50 -9.15 -15.35
N ALA A 10 -48.20 -8.75 -14.30
CA ALA A 10 -47.56 -8.04 -13.21
C ALA A 10 -46.72 -9.06 -12.44
N MET A 11 -45.39 -9.00 -12.58
CA MET A 11 -44.49 -9.47 -11.53
C MET A 11 -43.57 -8.34 -11.11
N ILE A 12 -43.87 -7.89 -9.90
CA ILE A 12 -43.05 -7.10 -9.02
C ILE A 12 -41.66 -7.74 -8.93
N THR A 13 -40.61 -7.00 -9.30
CA THR A 13 -39.26 -7.22 -8.78
C THR A 13 -38.80 -5.97 -8.06
N LEU A 14 -39.33 -5.81 -6.85
CA LEU A 14 -38.63 -5.09 -5.79
C LEU A 14 -37.39 -5.91 -5.39
N VAL A 15 -36.31 -5.16 -5.11
CA VAL A 15 -35.07 -5.56 -4.44
C VAL A 15 -33.95 -6.17 -5.32
N ALA A 16 -33.10 -5.28 -5.82
CA ALA A 16 -31.65 -5.48 -5.79
C ALA A 16 -30.94 -4.25 -5.21
N ALA A 17 -31.50 -3.67 -4.14
CA ALA A 17 -30.83 -2.66 -3.32
C ALA A 17 -30.13 -3.31 -2.12
N HIS A 18 -29.45 -4.44 -2.31
CA HIS A 18 -28.64 -5.10 -1.27
C HIS A 18 -27.46 -5.83 -1.92
N ALA A 19 -26.43 -5.10 -2.38
CA ALA A 19 -25.08 -5.66 -2.55
C ALA A 19 -23.99 -4.63 -2.83
N GLN A 20 -24.30 -3.42 -3.31
CA GLN A 20 -23.32 -2.33 -3.34
C GLN A 20 -23.28 -1.63 -1.97
N LYS A 21 -22.87 -2.36 -0.93
CA LYS A 21 -22.24 -1.70 0.22
C LYS A 21 -20.99 -1.06 -0.33
N GLU A 22 -20.97 0.27 -0.40
CA GLU A 22 -19.73 1.01 -0.60
C GLU A 22 -18.70 0.39 0.34
N ARG A 23 -17.64 -0.21 -0.21
CA ARG A 23 -16.55 -0.74 0.59
C ARG A 23 -15.82 0.46 1.17
N LEU A 24 -16.35 0.99 2.28
CA LEU A 24 -15.71 2.02 3.06
C LEU A 24 -14.30 1.51 3.40
N PRO A 25 -13.26 2.36 3.25
CA PRO A 25 -11.86 1.98 3.53
C PRO A 25 -11.65 1.46 4.96
N GLU A 26 -12.59 1.72 5.86
CA GLU A 26 -12.64 1.22 7.23
C GLU A 26 -12.71 -0.31 7.31
N GLN A 27 -13.43 -0.98 6.41
CA GLN A 27 -13.64 -2.43 6.45
C GLN A 27 -12.36 -3.23 6.09
N GLN A 28 -11.47 -2.65 5.27
CA GLN A 28 -10.19 -3.28 4.91
C GLN A 28 -9.13 -3.16 6.01
N ARG A 29 -9.16 -2.08 6.80
CA ARG A 29 -8.21 -1.89 7.92
C ARG A 29 -8.52 -2.86 9.05
N ASP A 30 -9.78 -2.96 9.43
CA ASP A 30 -10.27 -3.87 10.48
C ASP A 30 -9.89 -5.33 10.20
N HIS A 31 -9.93 -5.76 8.93
CA HIS A 31 -9.53 -7.12 8.57
C HIS A 31 -8.02 -7.39 8.74
N ARG A 32 -7.16 -6.41 8.44
CA ARG A 32 -5.69 -6.58 8.61
C ARG A 32 -5.30 -6.63 10.08
N ASP A 33 -5.90 -5.78 10.90
CA ASP A 33 -5.62 -5.71 12.33
C ASP A 33 -6.08 -6.98 13.04
N LYS A 34 -7.26 -7.50 12.66
CA LYS A 34 -7.77 -8.80 13.12
C LYS A 34 -6.84 -9.95 12.76
N MET A 35 -6.39 -10.03 11.51
CA MET A 35 -5.47 -11.09 11.10
C MET A 35 -4.11 -11.02 11.81
N MET A 36 -3.61 -9.81 12.12
CA MET A 36 -2.37 -9.69 12.90
C MET A 36 -2.58 -10.10 14.36
N ALA A 37 -3.68 -9.69 14.97
CA ALA A 37 -4.01 -10.06 16.36
C ALA A 37 -4.21 -11.56 16.54
N GLU A 38 -4.83 -12.22 15.56
CA GLU A 38 -4.97 -13.68 15.52
C GLU A 38 -3.63 -14.37 15.34
N LYS A 39 -2.80 -13.90 14.40
CA LYS A 39 -1.47 -14.50 14.17
C LYS A 39 -0.55 -14.38 15.38
N LEU A 40 -0.64 -13.29 16.14
CA LEU A 40 0.19 -13.07 17.34
C LEU A 40 -0.44 -13.63 18.63
N ASN A 41 -1.62 -14.26 18.56
CA ASN A 41 -2.34 -14.79 19.71
C ASN A 41 -2.42 -13.79 20.87
N LEU A 42 -2.84 -12.55 20.58
CA LEU A 42 -2.90 -11.48 21.60
C LEU A 42 -3.88 -11.86 22.72
N SER A 43 -3.47 -11.65 23.98
CA SER A 43 -4.34 -11.85 25.14
C SER A 43 -5.50 -10.85 25.15
N ASN A 44 -6.56 -11.13 25.92
CA ASN A 44 -7.69 -10.21 26.04
C ASN A 44 -7.25 -8.85 26.61
N GLU A 45 -6.33 -8.85 27.57
CA GLU A 45 -5.76 -7.62 28.13
C GLU A 45 -4.94 -6.84 27.10
N GLN A 46 -4.10 -7.53 26.31
CA GLN A 46 -3.34 -6.90 25.22
C GLN A 46 -4.27 -6.30 24.16
N LYS A 47 -5.37 -6.99 23.81
CA LYS A 47 -6.39 -6.50 22.86
C LYS A 47 -7.10 -5.25 23.39
N GLN A 48 -7.46 -5.21 24.67
CA GLN A 48 -8.08 -4.04 25.30
C GLN A 48 -7.13 -2.84 25.32
N LYS A 49 -5.86 -3.04 25.72
CA LYS A 49 -4.82 -2.01 25.69
C LYS A 49 -4.56 -1.49 24.27
N ALA A 50 -4.46 -2.39 23.29
CA ALA A 50 -4.31 -2.03 21.88
C ALA A 50 -5.48 -1.18 21.37
N LYS A 51 -6.72 -1.54 21.73
CA LYS A 51 -7.91 -0.76 21.36
C LYS A 51 -7.85 0.65 21.95
N ALA A 52 -7.50 0.80 23.22
CA ALA A 52 -7.37 2.11 23.87
C ALA A 52 -6.27 2.97 23.20
N LEU A 53 -5.10 2.38 22.89
CA LEU A 53 -4.04 3.07 22.15
C LEU A 53 -4.48 3.51 20.75
N ASN A 54 -5.24 2.67 20.04
CA ASN A 54 -5.78 2.99 18.73
C ASN A 54 -6.80 4.13 18.78
N GLU A 55 -7.67 4.15 19.79
CA GLU A 55 -8.65 5.22 20.01
C GLU A 55 -7.98 6.56 20.35
N ASP A 56 -6.98 6.55 21.24
CA ASP A 56 -6.18 7.74 21.56
C ASP A 56 -5.43 8.27 20.33
N TYR A 57 -4.79 7.38 19.57
CA TYR A 57 -4.13 7.74 18.31
C TYR A 57 -5.12 8.38 17.32
N ARG A 58 -6.31 7.80 17.14
CA ARG A 58 -7.35 8.36 16.26
C ARG A 58 -7.79 9.75 16.72
N LYS A 59 -8.00 9.97 18.02
CA LYS A 59 -8.36 11.28 18.56
C LYS A 59 -7.29 12.33 18.27
N LYS A 60 -6.02 12.03 18.56
CA LYS A 60 -4.88 12.92 18.29
C LYS A 60 -4.72 13.22 16.80
N MET A 61 -4.99 12.22 15.95
CA MET A 61 -5.00 12.38 14.50
C MET A 61 -6.11 13.33 14.02
N ASP A 62 -7.31 13.21 14.58
CA ASP A 62 -8.44 14.07 14.21
C ASP A 62 -8.26 15.50 14.75
N GLU A 63 -7.69 15.66 15.94
CA GLU A 63 -7.27 16.96 16.47
C GLU A 63 -6.22 17.61 15.56
N LEU A 64 -5.20 16.84 15.12
CA LEU A 64 -4.18 17.32 14.19
C LEU A 64 -4.76 17.70 12.83
N ARG A 65 -5.81 17.01 12.36
CA ARG A 65 -6.51 17.32 11.10
C ARG A 65 -7.37 18.58 11.17
N LYS A 66 -7.96 18.87 12.33
CA LYS A 66 -8.80 20.06 12.56
C LYS A 66 -8.01 21.35 12.73
N LYS A 67 -6.68 21.28 12.82
CA LYS A 67 -5.83 22.47 12.84
C LYS A 67 -5.72 23.00 11.41
N ASP A 68 -6.51 24.03 11.09
CA ASP A 68 -6.52 24.62 9.74
C ASP A 68 -5.33 25.57 9.50
N ASP A 69 -4.78 26.17 10.56
CA ASP A 69 -3.71 27.19 10.48
C ASP A 69 -2.28 26.62 10.62
N ILE A 70 -2.09 25.30 10.54
CA ILE A 70 -0.75 24.71 10.68
C ILE A 70 0.01 24.67 9.34
N LEU A 71 1.29 25.03 9.37
CA LEU A 71 2.17 24.87 8.22
C LEU A 71 2.24 23.38 7.82
N VAL A 72 2.18 23.09 6.52
CA VAL A 72 2.25 21.71 5.99
C VAL A 72 3.47 20.93 6.50
N LYS A 73 4.60 21.62 6.72
CA LYS A 73 5.82 21.02 7.28
C LYS A 73 5.60 20.55 8.72
N ASP A 74 5.01 21.39 9.56
CA ASP A 74 4.79 21.10 10.98
C ASP A 74 3.71 20.03 11.16
N TRP A 75 2.64 20.08 10.37
CA TRP A 75 1.61 19.03 10.34
C TRP A 75 2.23 17.66 10.03
N ARG A 76 3.14 17.60 9.06
CA ARG A 76 3.85 16.38 8.66
C ARG A 76 4.80 15.86 9.74
N ASN A 77 5.50 16.75 10.44
CA ASN A 77 6.38 16.36 11.53
C ASN A 77 5.58 15.81 12.72
N GLN A 78 4.50 16.50 13.12
CA GLN A 78 3.60 16.03 14.19
C GLN A 78 2.94 14.69 13.83
N MET A 79 2.53 14.53 12.56
CA MET A 79 2.02 13.26 12.04
C MET A 79 3.04 12.12 12.21
N MET A 80 4.31 12.37 11.85
CA MET A 80 5.37 11.37 11.93
C MET A 80 5.65 10.98 13.39
N GLU A 81 5.78 11.96 14.27
CA GLU A 81 5.99 11.75 15.69
C GLU A 81 4.85 10.94 16.32
N LEU A 82 3.60 11.30 16.02
CA LEU A 82 2.42 10.59 16.50
C LEU A 82 2.39 9.13 16.01
N ASN A 83 2.72 8.89 14.74
CA ASN A 83 2.84 7.54 14.18
C ASN A 83 3.96 6.72 14.85
N GLN A 84 5.12 7.35 15.08
CA GLN A 84 6.25 6.69 15.72
C GLN A 84 5.92 6.29 17.16
N LYS A 85 5.37 7.23 17.93
CA LYS A 85 4.94 6.98 19.31
C LYS A 85 3.91 5.85 19.37
N HIS A 86 2.87 5.92 18.54
CA HIS A 86 1.85 4.88 18.50
C HIS A 86 2.44 3.50 18.16
N ARG A 87 3.40 3.44 17.23
CA ARG A 87 4.10 2.19 16.89
C ARG A 87 4.92 1.67 18.07
N GLU A 88 5.64 2.53 18.78
CA GLU A 88 6.43 2.16 19.96
C GLU A 88 5.52 1.64 21.09
N ASP A 89 4.42 2.35 21.38
CA ASP A 89 3.43 1.93 22.38
C ASP A 89 2.83 0.55 22.05
N MET A 90 2.47 0.33 20.78
CA MET A 90 1.96 -0.97 20.31
C MET A 90 3.02 -2.08 20.40
N GLN A 91 4.29 -1.78 20.13
CA GLN A 91 5.38 -2.76 20.29
C GLN A 91 5.65 -3.11 21.76
N ASN A 92 5.42 -2.17 22.68
CA ASN A 92 5.59 -2.39 24.10
C ASN A 92 4.51 -3.31 24.70
N LEU A 93 3.36 -3.47 24.03
CA LEU A 93 2.34 -4.44 24.43
C LEU A 93 2.74 -5.90 24.16
N LEU A 94 3.69 -6.14 23.25
CA LEU A 94 4.04 -7.48 22.78
C LEU A 94 5.07 -8.15 23.70
N THR A 95 4.90 -9.46 23.92
CA THR A 95 5.90 -10.29 24.61
C THR A 95 7.14 -10.50 23.75
N LYS A 96 8.22 -11.04 24.33
CA LYS A 96 9.45 -11.36 23.60
C LYS A 96 9.18 -12.40 22.50
N GLU A 97 8.34 -13.38 22.78
CA GLU A 97 7.95 -14.45 21.86
C GLU A 97 7.13 -13.89 20.69
N GLN A 98 6.17 -13.00 20.96
CA GLN A 98 5.38 -12.33 19.93
C GLN A 98 6.26 -11.42 19.04
N LYS A 99 7.26 -10.75 19.62
CA LYS A 99 8.26 -9.98 18.86
C LYS A 99 9.09 -10.88 17.95
N ALA A 100 9.53 -12.04 18.43
CA ALA A 100 10.25 -13.01 17.62
C ALA A 100 9.38 -13.55 16.46
N GLN A 101 8.09 -13.80 16.71
CA GLN A 101 7.14 -14.21 15.68
C GLN A 101 6.96 -13.12 14.61
N MET A 102 6.89 -11.85 15.02
CA MET A 102 6.86 -10.72 14.09
C MET A 102 8.10 -10.66 13.20
N GLU A 103 9.30 -10.91 13.74
CA GLU A 103 10.52 -10.97 12.92
C GLU A 103 10.50 -12.14 11.93
N LYS A 104 10.02 -13.32 12.35
CA LYS A 104 9.82 -14.45 11.44
C LYS A 104 8.86 -14.09 10.31
N MET A 105 7.71 -13.49 10.62
CA MET A 105 6.74 -13.03 9.62
C MET A 105 7.33 -12.01 8.66
N LYS A 106 8.22 -11.11 9.13
CA LYS A 106 8.93 -10.17 8.25
C LYS A 106 9.87 -10.89 7.29
N LEU A 107 10.61 -11.90 7.76
CA LEU A 107 11.50 -12.70 6.91
C LEU A 107 10.71 -13.49 5.86
N ASP A 108 9.60 -14.12 6.26
CA ASP A 108 8.73 -14.85 5.34
C ASP A 108 8.13 -13.91 4.30
N ARG A 109 7.71 -12.70 4.70
CA ARG A 109 7.24 -11.68 3.77
C ARG A 109 8.32 -11.26 2.79
N LYS A 110 9.58 -11.10 3.22
CA LYS A 110 10.70 -10.78 2.32
C LYS A 110 10.92 -11.87 1.28
N LYS A 111 10.85 -13.15 1.65
CA LYS A 111 10.95 -14.27 0.70
C LYS A 111 9.83 -14.23 -0.34
N ILE A 112 8.60 -13.98 0.08
CA ILE A 112 7.46 -13.85 -0.83
C ILE A 112 7.64 -12.63 -1.74
N GLU A 113 8.07 -11.49 -1.19
CA GLU A 113 8.35 -10.26 -1.95
C GLU A 113 9.42 -10.50 -3.03
N GLU A 114 10.44 -11.31 -2.75
CA GLU A 114 11.49 -11.71 -3.69
C GLU A 114 10.96 -12.63 -4.80
N ILE A 115 10.18 -13.65 -4.45
CA ILE A 115 9.52 -14.54 -5.43
C ILE A 115 8.62 -13.72 -6.35
N ASP A 116 7.79 -12.84 -5.80
CA ASP A 116 6.91 -11.96 -6.56
C ASP A 116 7.69 -10.97 -7.43
N ALA A 117 8.82 -10.45 -6.95
CA ALA A 117 9.68 -9.57 -7.72
C ALA A 117 10.28 -10.29 -8.93
N ASN A 118 10.78 -11.52 -8.73
CA ASN A 118 11.31 -12.35 -9.81
C ASN A 118 10.22 -12.72 -10.82
N ALA A 119 9.02 -13.11 -10.36
CA ALA A 119 7.90 -13.40 -11.24
C ALA A 119 7.47 -12.17 -12.07
N ARG A 120 7.46 -10.97 -11.46
CA ARG A 120 7.20 -9.71 -12.19
C ARG A 120 8.28 -9.42 -13.23
N MET A 121 9.54 -9.70 -12.93
CA MET A 121 10.65 -9.51 -13.88
C MET A 121 10.57 -10.49 -15.05
N GLU A 122 10.30 -11.77 -14.81
CA GLU A 122 10.12 -12.76 -15.88
C GLU A 122 8.92 -12.43 -16.77
N LYS A 123 7.79 -12.02 -16.15
CA LYS A 123 6.63 -11.54 -16.92
C LYS A 123 7.00 -10.33 -17.78
N MET A 124 7.77 -9.39 -17.26
CA MET A 124 8.23 -8.23 -18.03
C MET A 124 9.18 -8.62 -19.17
N LYS A 125 10.07 -9.61 -18.94
CA LYS A 125 10.97 -10.15 -19.96
C LYS A 125 10.18 -10.64 -21.17
N VAL A 126 9.14 -11.45 -20.94
CA VAL A 126 8.28 -11.97 -22.01
C VAL A 126 7.45 -10.84 -22.63
N GLN A 127 6.85 -9.98 -21.82
CA GLN A 127 5.93 -8.95 -22.34
C GLN A 127 6.64 -7.86 -23.14
N LEU A 128 7.91 -7.57 -22.86
CA LEU A 128 8.69 -6.56 -23.58
C LEU A 128 9.77 -7.18 -24.47
N ASP A 129 9.78 -8.51 -24.63
CA ASP A 129 10.77 -9.23 -25.45
C ASP A 129 12.20 -8.82 -25.09
N LEU A 130 12.50 -8.76 -23.79
CA LEU A 130 13.80 -8.30 -23.28
C LEU A 130 14.87 -9.37 -23.48
N ASN A 131 16.04 -8.95 -23.93
CA ASN A 131 17.22 -9.82 -23.96
C ASN A 131 17.83 -10.00 -22.55
N ASN A 132 18.78 -10.92 -22.42
CA ASN A 132 19.41 -11.23 -21.13
C ASN A 132 20.18 -10.02 -20.55
N ASP A 133 20.94 -9.30 -21.38
CA ASP A 133 21.68 -8.11 -20.96
C ASP A 133 20.77 -7.00 -20.41
N GLN A 134 19.63 -6.75 -21.07
CA GLN A 134 18.61 -5.81 -20.63
C GLN A 134 18.03 -6.24 -19.29
N MET A 135 17.72 -7.53 -19.14
CA MET A 135 17.17 -8.08 -17.89
C MET A 135 18.16 -7.95 -16.72
N GLU A 136 19.45 -8.23 -16.94
CA GLU A 136 20.49 -8.06 -15.92
C GLU A 136 20.68 -6.60 -15.52
N LYS A 137 20.71 -5.68 -16.49
CA LYS A 137 20.77 -4.24 -16.22
C LYS A 137 19.56 -3.77 -15.39
N MET A 138 18.36 -4.27 -15.70
CA MET A 138 17.16 -3.96 -14.93
C MET A 138 17.21 -4.51 -13.49
N LYS A 139 17.68 -5.76 -13.31
CA LYS A 139 17.87 -6.35 -11.97
C LYS A 139 18.82 -5.50 -11.13
N LYS A 140 19.98 -5.15 -11.68
CA LYS A 140 20.96 -4.28 -11.03
C LYS A 140 20.37 -2.91 -10.66
N GLN A 141 19.70 -2.27 -11.61
CA GLN A 141 19.05 -0.97 -11.38
C GLN A 141 17.99 -1.05 -10.26
N ASN A 142 17.19 -2.12 -10.21
CA ASN A 142 16.18 -2.31 -9.16
C ASN A 142 16.82 -2.46 -7.77
N SER A 143 17.91 -3.23 -7.65
CA SER A 143 18.65 -3.39 -6.39
C SER A 143 19.25 -2.07 -5.92
N GLU A 144 19.95 -1.34 -6.80
CA GLU A 144 20.51 -0.03 -6.47
C GLU A 144 19.42 0.98 -6.07
N MET A 145 18.28 0.94 -6.76
CA MET A 145 17.17 1.82 -6.41
C MET A 145 16.60 1.46 -5.03
N HIS A 146 16.47 0.17 -4.69
CA HIS A 146 16.02 -0.25 -3.37
C HIS A 146 16.96 0.27 -2.26
N GLU A 147 18.27 0.13 -2.44
CA GLU A 147 19.26 0.63 -1.48
C GLU A 147 19.17 2.15 -1.30
N LYS A 148 19.07 2.91 -2.40
CA LYS A 148 18.92 4.37 -2.36
C LYS A 148 17.61 4.79 -1.70
N MET A 149 16.50 4.08 -1.97
CA MET A 149 15.23 4.34 -1.29
C MET A 149 15.32 4.07 0.21
N LYS A 150 15.96 2.97 0.59
CA LYS A 150 16.16 2.59 1.99
C LYS A 150 17.00 3.64 2.72
N ALA A 151 18.10 4.09 2.13
CA ALA A 151 18.95 5.13 2.69
C ALA A 151 18.18 6.44 2.94
N ILE A 152 17.38 6.90 1.96
CA ILE A 152 16.53 8.10 2.13
C ILE A 152 15.52 7.91 3.27
N HIS A 153 14.95 6.71 3.40
CA HIS A 153 13.96 6.43 4.44
C HIS A 153 14.59 6.43 5.84
N GLU A 154 15.75 5.79 5.99
CA GLU A 154 16.45 5.58 7.25
C GLU A 154 17.24 6.80 7.73
N ASP A 155 17.53 7.77 6.85
CA ASP A 155 18.25 8.99 7.21
C ASP A 155 17.44 9.86 8.19
N LYS A 156 17.73 9.77 9.48
CA LYS A 156 17.03 10.54 10.53
C LYS A 156 17.37 12.04 10.54
N SER A 157 18.40 12.47 9.80
CA SER A 157 18.83 13.87 9.77
C SER A 157 17.95 14.76 8.87
N GLN A 158 17.26 14.14 7.90
CA GLN A 158 16.45 14.86 6.91
C GLN A 158 15.00 14.94 7.36
N ASP A 159 14.41 16.13 7.21
CA ASP A 159 12.96 16.28 7.37
C ASP A 159 12.18 15.57 6.24
N MET A 160 10.88 15.34 6.45
CA MET A 160 10.04 14.62 5.48
C MET A 160 9.99 15.32 4.10
N MET A 161 10.11 16.65 4.07
CA MET A 161 10.10 17.41 2.81
C MET A 161 11.33 17.07 1.98
N LYS A 162 12.52 17.12 2.60
CA LYS A 162 13.77 16.76 1.94
C LYS A 162 13.80 15.30 1.52
N LYS A 163 13.32 14.38 2.37
CA LYS A 163 13.18 12.95 1.99
C LYS A 163 12.29 12.75 0.76
N ARG A 164 11.17 13.47 0.71
CA ARG A 164 10.23 13.39 -0.42
C ARG A 164 10.83 13.96 -1.69
N GLU A 165 11.58 15.04 -1.60
CA GLU A 165 12.30 15.62 -2.73
C GLU A 165 13.38 14.66 -3.25
N GLY A 166 14.22 14.13 -2.37
CA GLY A 166 15.19 13.10 -2.72
C GLY A 166 14.55 11.88 -3.38
N MET A 167 13.39 11.44 -2.87
CA MET A 167 12.62 10.36 -3.49
C MET A 167 12.10 10.72 -4.89
N LYS A 168 11.62 11.95 -5.10
CA LYS A 168 11.18 12.40 -6.44
C LYS A 168 12.33 12.40 -7.43
N ILE A 169 13.48 12.94 -7.04
CA ILE A 169 14.70 12.99 -7.86
C ILE A 169 15.15 11.56 -8.21
N LEU A 170 15.20 10.67 -7.22
CA LEU A 170 15.53 9.27 -7.42
C LEU A 170 14.59 8.57 -8.41
N MET A 171 13.28 8.81 -8.29
CA MET A 171 12.28 8.23 -9.19
C MET A 171 12.38 8.79 -10.62
N GLN A 172 12.77 10.05 -10.78
CA GLN A 172 12.95 10.67 -12.08
C GLN A 172 14.20 10.09 -12.77
N LYS A 173 15.33 10.04 -12.06
CA LYS A 173 16.55 9.38 -12.53
C LYS A 173 16.32 7.90 -12.88
N ASN A 174 15.52 7.19 -12.08
CA ASN A 174 15.17 5.80 -12.37
C ASN A 174 14.39 5.64 -13.69
N LYS A 175 13.50 6.58 -14.02
CA LYS A 175 12.77 6.55 -15.31
C LYS A 175 13.70 6.79 -16.49
N GLU A 176 14.66 7.70 -16.36
CA GLU A 176 15.66 7.99 -17.38
C GLU A 176 16.55 6.77 -17.62
N ASN A 177 17.07 6.17 -16.54
CA ASN A 177 17.84 4.94 -16.60
C ASN A 177 17.05 3.80 -17.26
N MET A 178 15.76 3.64 -16.91
CA MET A 178 14.90 2.63 -17.55
C MET A 178 14.76 2.87 -19.06
N ARG A 179 14.58 4.14 -19.48
CA ARG A 179 14.49 4.50 -20.90
C ARG A 179 15.80 4.19 -21.65
N SER A 180 16.94 4.23 -20.98
CA SER A 180 18.23 3.91 -21.60
C SER A 180 18.46 2.39 -21.81
N ILE A 181 17.78 1.55 -21.03
CA ILE A 181 17.88 0.09 -21.14
C ILE A 181 16.95 -0.46 -22.22
N LEU A 182 15.76 0.12 -22.36
CA LEU A 182 14.74 -0.29 -23.32
C LEU A 182 14.94 0.43 -24.66
N ASN A 183 14.69 -0.26 -25.77
CA ASN A 183 14.57 0.42 -27.05
C ASN A 183 13.23 1.20 -27.15
N GLU A 184 13.04 1.99 -28.20
CA GLU A 184 11.85 2.83 -28.35
C GLU A 184 10.53 2.03 -28.40
N GLU A 185 10.53 0.88 -29.08
CA GLU A 185 9.36 0.02 -29.22
C GLU A 185 8.98 -0.62 -27.88
N GLN A 186 9.96 -1.20 -27.18
CA GLN A 186 9.80 -1.76 -25.83
C GLN A 186 9.30 -0.71 -24.85
N TYR A 187 9.83 0.51 -24.93
CA TYR A 187 9.40 1.62 -24.09
C TYR A 187 7.95 2.03 -24.38
N LYS A 188 7.53 2.11 -25.65
CA LYS A 188 6.13 2.37 -26.03
C LYS A 188 5.20 1.26 -25.52
N LYS A 189 5.55 -0.01 -25.73
CA LYS A 189 4.79 -1.18 -25.24
C LYS A 189 4.61 -1.14 -23.72
N MET A 190 5.67 -0.81 -22.99
CA MET A 190 5.62 -0.62 -21.53
C MET A 190 4.66 0.52 -21.12
N GLN A 191 4.64 1.64 -21.84
CA GLN A 191 3.72 2.74 -21.55
C GLN A 191 2.25 2.35 -21.77
N GLU A 192 1.95 1.62 -22.83
CA GLU A 192 0.61 1.13 -23.13
C GLU A 192 0.10 0.18 -22.05
N MET A 193 0.93 -0.79 -21.64
CA MET A 193 0.64 -1.67 -20.51
C MET A 193 0.33 -0.87 -19.23
N ARG A 194 1.02 0.25 -19.00
CA ARG A 194 0.75 1.10 -17.84
C ARG A 194 -0.60 1.82 -17.92
N LYS A 195 -1.09 2.13 -19.12
CA LYS A 195 -2.41 2.75 -19.34
C LYS A 195 -3.55 1.76 -19.07
N THR A 196 -3.36 0.49 -19.41
CA THR A 196 -4.38 -0.57 -19.22
C THR A 196 -4.46 -1.08 -17.79
N MET A 197 -3.44 -0.82 -16.97
CA MET A 197 -3.48 -1.13 -15.53
C MET A 197 -4.54 -0.24 -14.84
N PRO A 198 -5.50 -0.83 -14.10
CA PRO A 198 -6.49 -0.05 -13.38
C PRO A 198 -5.76 0.89 -12.41
N ARG A 199 -5.89 2.21 -12.65
CA ARG A 199 -5.42 3.19 -11.67
C ARG A 199 -6.23 2.92 -10.41
N LYS A 200 -5.56 2.47 -9.33
CA LYS A 200 -6.18 2.49 -8.00
C LYS A 200 -6.68 3.91 -7.82
N ARG A 201 -8.00 4.13 -7.82
CA ARG A 201 -8.60 5.43 -7.52
C ARG A 201 -7.96 5.84 -6.21
N ARG A 202 -7.20 6.93 -6.24
CA ARG A 202 -6.70 7.57 -5.03
C ARG A 202 -7.97 8.05 -4.34
N VAL A 203 -8.50 7.23 -3.42
CA VAL A 203 -9.59 7.66 -2.55
C VAL A 203 -8.97 8.79 -1.75
N LEU A 204 -9.24 10.02 -2.18
CA LEU A 204 -9.00 11.21 -1.38
C LEU A 204 -10.04 11.11 -0.26
N SER A 205 -9.62 10.51 0.85
CA SER A 205 -10.29 10.62 2.14
C SER A 205 -9.78 11.86 2.85
#